data_AF-A0A939KGW1-F1
#
_entry.id   AF-A0A939KGW1-F1
#
_cell.length_a   1.000
_cell.length_b   1.000
_cell.length_c   1.000
_cell.angle_alpha   90.00
_cell.angle_beta   90.00
_cell.angle_gamma   90.00
#
_symmetry.space_group_name_H-M   'P 1'
#
loop_
_entity.id
_entity.type
_entity.pdbx_description
1 polymer ?
#
loop_
_entity_poly.entity_id
_entity_poly.type
_entity_poly.pdbx_seq_one_letter_code
_entity_poly.pdbx_strand_id
1 'polypeptide(L)'
;MIRKTISMAIAITLLSATPVFAMSQPAEEHKAAPALAVEILEAHGETPSGEVLKQVAKNVGPRGSFMGVEKNDPMYAHEVMHYLHHTLNAIDMDHNGCMHHGMME
;
A
#
# COMPACT_ATOMS: atom_id res chain seq x y z
N MET A 1 -69.07 -5.58 -13.29
CA MET A 1 -68.02 -6.14 -14.17
C MET A 1 -66.86 -5.16 -14.25
N ILE A 2 -65.63 -5.66 -14.12
CA ILE A 2 -64.36 -4.98 -13.83
C ILE A 2 -63.82 -4.15 -15.02
N ARG A 3 -63.09 -3.06 -14.74
CA ARG A 3 -61.75 -2.64 -15.28
C ARG A 3 -61.48 -1.16 -14.91
N LYS A 4 -60.69 -0.84 -13.86
CA LYS A 4 -59.23 -0.49 -13.91
C LYS A 4 -58.86 0.23 -15.22
N THR A 5 -58.31 1.45 -15.19
CA THR A 5 -56.88 1.68 -14.91
C THR A 5 -56.57 3.09 -14.39
N ILE A 6 -55.73 3.12 -13.36
CA ILE A 6 -55.06 4.30 -12.79
C ILE A 6 -53.99 4.74 -13.80
N SER A 7 -54.10 5.95 -14.33
CA SER A 7 -53.05 6.57 -15.16
C SER A 7 -51.94 7.07 -14.24
N MET A 8 -50.89 6.26 -14.10
CA MET A 8 -49.65 6.64 -13.44
C MET A 8 -48.79 7.43 -14.43
N ALA A 9 -48.73 8.76 -14.27
CA ALA A 9 -47.80 9.58 -15.03
C ALA A 9 -46.38 9.34 -14.49
N ILE A 10 -45.53 8.71 -15.30
CA ILE A 10 -44.11 8.50 -15.00
C ILE A 10 -43.41 9.86 -15.17
N ALA A 11 -43.01 10.47 -14.06
CA ALA A 11 -42.13 11.63 -14.07
C ALA A 11 -40.73 11.17 -14.51
N ILE A 12 -40.33 11.50 -15.74
CA ILE A 12 -38.96 11.32 -16.22
C ILE A 12 -38.11 12.41 -15.58
N THR A 13 -37.57 12.15 -14.40
CA THR A 13 -36.49 12.97 -13.86
C THR A 13 -35.29 12.80 -14.78
N LEU A 14 -34.96 13.83 -15.55
CA LEU A 14 -33.66 13.92 -16.21
C LEU A 14 -32.60 13.88 -15.11
N LEU A 15 -31.94 12.74 -14.95
CA LEU A 15 -30.67 12.70 -14.24
C LEU A 15 -29.68 13.51 -15.08
N SER A 16 -29.46 14.77 -14.69
CA SER A 16 -28.29 15.52 -15.11
C SER A 16 -27.06 14.75 -14.62
N ALA A 17 -26.52 13.90 -15.49
CA ALA A 17 -25.27 13.21 -15.26
C ALA A 17 -24.17 14.27 -15.24
N THR A 18 -23.92 14.86 -14.06
CA THR A 18 -22.64 15.51 -13.80
C THR A 18 -21.58 14.43 -13.99
N PRO A 19 -20.62 14.57 -14.92
CA PRO A 19 -19.47 13.70 -14.89
C PRO A 19 -18.78 13.97 -13.56
N VAL A 20 -18.92 13.02 -12.64
CA VAL A 20 -17.97 12.93 -11.54
C VAL A 20 -16.69 12.53 -12.26
N PHE A 21 -15.90 13.52 -12.65
CA PHE A 21 -14.47 13.30 -12.82
C PHE A 21 -14.06 12.72 -11.48
N ALA A 22 -13.93 11.40 -11.42
CA ALA A 22 -13.20 10.73 -10.38
C ALA A 22 -11.84 11.42 -10.43
N MET A 23 -11.63 12.33 -9.49
CA MET A 23 -10.33 12.92 -9.23
C MET A 23 -9.48 11.69 -8.96
N SER A 24 -8.67 11.29 -9.95
CA SER A 24 -7.73 10.20 -9.79
C SER A 24 -7.01 10.50 -8.49
N GLN A 25 -7.21 9.66 -7.48
CA GLN A 25 -6.43 9.75 -6.26
C GLN A 25 -4.97 9.80 -6.74
N PRO A 26 -4.15 10.74 -6.25
CA PRO A 26 -2.75 10.79 -6.63
C PRO A 26 -2.22 9.37 -6.45
N ALA A 27 -1.73 8.77 -7.53
CA ALA A 27 -1.16 7.43 -7.51
C ALA A 27 -0.24 7.39 -6.29
N GLU A 28 -0.57 6.52 -5.33
CA GLU A 28 0.13 6.44 -4.07
C GLU A 28 1.61 6.28 -4.41
N GLU A 29 2.38 7.34 -4.21
CA GLU A 29 3.75 7.39 -4.70
C GLU A 29 4.54 6.47 -3.77
N HIS A 30 4.66 5.20 -4.18
CA HIS A 30 5.23 4.15 -3.34
C HIS A 30 6.58 4.60 -2.79
N LYS A 31 6.63 4.67 -1.46
CA LYS A 31 7.76 5.19 -0.70
C LYS A 31 9.04 4.42 -1.05
N ALA A 32 10.18 5.11 -1.06
CA ALA A 32 11.45 4.42 -1.27
C ALA A 32 11.79 3.51 -0.08
N ALA A 33 12.50 2.40 -0.32
CA ALA A 33 12.88 1.45 0.72
C ALA A 33 13.50 2.08 1.98
N PRO A 34 14.40 3.10 1.92
CA PRO A 34 14.89 3.74 3.13
C PRO A 34 13.82 4.50 3.91
N ALA A 35 12.84 5.11 3.24
CA ALA A 35 11.73 5.79 3.90
C ALA A 35 10.79 4.78 4.56
N LEU A 36 10.50 3.66 3.90
CA LEU A 36 9.75 2.54 4.51
C LEU A 36 10.49 1.96 5.72
N ALA A 37 11.81 1.84 5.64
CA ALA A 37 12.60 1.33 6.75
C ALA A 37 12.48 2.21 8.00
N VAL A 38 12.42 3.55 7.84
CA VAL A 38 12.15 4.47 8.96
C VAL A 38 10.80 4.14 9.61
N GLU A 39 9.75 4.01 8.81
CA GLU A 39 8.40 3.75 9.32
C GLU A 39 8.30 2.39 10.03
N ILE A 40 8.95 1.36 9.48
CA ILE A 40 8.98 0.02 10.08
C ILE A 40 9.75 0.04 11.41
N LEU A 41 10.90 0.75 11.47
CA LEU A 41 11.68 0.88 12.70
C LEU A 41 10.89 1.63 13.78
N GLU A 42 10.26 2.75 13.42
CA GLU A 42 9.41 3.53 14.32
C GLU A 42 8.21 2.72 14.82
N ALA A 43 7.57 1.93 13.95
CA ALA A 43 6.45 1.05 14.31
C ALA A 43 6.87 -0.07 15.29
N HIS A 44 8.14 -0.48 15.26
CA HIS A 44 8.71 -1.45 16.19
C HIS A 44 9.37 -0.83 17.44
N GLY A 45 9.28 0.50 17.60
CA GLY A 45 9.88 1.21 18.74
C GLY A 45 11.40 1.33 18.68
N GLU A 46 11.98 1.04 17.52
CA GLU A 46 13.42 1.13 17.26
C GLU A 46 13.78 2.50 16.69
N THR A 47 14.94 3.03 17.08
CA THR A 47 15.38 4.36 16.59
C THR A 47 16.07 4.20 15.23
N PRO A 48 15.60 4.85 14.14
CA PRO A 48 16.23 4.75 12.84
C PRO A 48 17.66 5.29 12.86
N SER A 49 18.65 4.42 12.63
CA SER A 49 20.05 4.85 12.55
C SER A 49 20.44 5.13 11.10
N GLY A 50 21.27 6.17 10.90
CA GLY A 50 21.77 6.51 9.56
C GLY A 50 22.56 5.37 8.89
N GLU A 51 23.20 4.50 9.68
CA GLU A 51 23.90 3.33 9.13
C GLU A 51 22.93 2.27 8.62
N VAL A 52 21.85 1.97 9.36
CA VAL A 52 20.79 1.04 8.91
C VAL A 52 20.16 1.54 7.61
N LEU A 53 19.78 2.82 7.56
CA LEU A 53 19.17 3.42 6.35
C LEU A 53 20.12 3.41 5.16
N LYS A 54 21.44 3.58 5.40
CA LYS A 54 22.47 3.48 4.38
C LYS A 54 22.62 2.05 3.86
N GLN A 55 22.52 1.03 4.72
CA GLN A 55 22.54 -0.37 4.30
C GLN A 55 21.29 -0.73 3.49
N VAL A 56 20.11 -0.24 3.87
CA VAL A 56 18.88 -0.37 3.08
C VAL A 56 19.05 0.32 1.72
N ALA A 57 19.54 1.56 1.69
CA ALA A 57 19.74 2.31 0.43
C ALA A 57 20.70 1.62 -0.55
N LYS A 58 21.73 0.91 -0.04
CA LYS A 58 22.68 0.14 -0.88
C LYS A 58 22.03 -1.04 -1.61
N ASN A 59 20.94 -1.57 -1.09
CA ASN A 59 20.21 -2.70 -1.68
C ASN A 59 19.06 -2.26 -2.59
N VAL A 60 18.92 -0.95 -2.81
CA VAL A 60 17.97 -0.42 -3.79
C VAL A 60 18.54 -0.64 -5.20
N GLY A 61 17.83 -1.45 -5.98
CA GLY A 61 18.16 -1.79 -7.35
C GLY A 61 17.68 -0.73 -8.37
N PRO A 62 17.90 -1.02 -9.67
CA PRO A 62 17.43 -0.18 -10.76
C PRO A 62 15.92 0.06 -10.66
N ARG A 63 15.46 1.26 -11.03
CA ARG A 63 14.04 1.67 -10.96
C ARG A 63 13.47 1.70 -9.53
N GLY A 64 14.32 1.63 -8.50
CA GLY A 64 13.91 1.71 -7.11
C GLY A 64 13.41 0.40 -6.52
N SER A 65 13.64 -0.73 -7.20
CA SER A 65 13.36 -2.06 -6.65
C SER A 65 14.19 -2.32 -5.40
N PHE A 66 13.74 -3.25 -4.56
CA PHE A 66 14.44 -3.65 -3.34
C PHE A 66 14.43 -5.17 -3.29
N MET A 67 15.62 -5.78 -3.18
CA MET A 67 15.78 -7.24 -3.20
C MET A 67 15.13 -7.95 -4.42
N GLY A 68 15.02 -7.25 -5.55
CA GLY A 68 14.40 -7.76 -6.77
C GLY A 68 12.90 -7.52 -6.90
N VAL A 69 12.26 -6.93 -5.88
CA VAL A 69 10.84 -6.59 -5.87
C VAL A 69 10.64 -5.12 -6.24
N GLU A 70 9.72 -4.83 -7.16
CA GLU A 70 9.42 -3.45 -7.59
C GLU A 70 8.57 -2.71 -6.54
N LYS A 71 8.64 -1.38 -6.53
CA LYS A 71 7.95 -0.53 -5.53
C LYS A 71 6.43 -0.70 -5.46
N ASN A 72 5.83 -1.07 -6.58
CA ASN A 72 4.40 -1.27 -6.76
C ASN A 72 3.93 -2.68 -6.40
N ASP A 73 4.85 -3.59 -6.07
CA ASP A 73 4.52 -4.94 -5.65
C ASP A 73 4.13 -4.92 -4.16
N PRO A 74 3.04 -5.59 -3.75
CA PRO A 74 2.65 -5.70 -2.34
C PRO A 74 3.76 -6.30 -1.46
N MET A 75 4.67 -7.10 -2.03
CA MET A 75 5.83 -7.65 -1.34
C MET A 75 6.92 -6.62 -1.05
N TYR A 76 6.86 -5.41 -1.60
CA TYR A 76 7.95 -4.43 -1.46
C TYR A 76 8.21 -4.05 0.00
N ALA A 77 7.14 -3.70 0.73
CA ALA A 77 7.24 -3.38 2.15
C ALA A 77 7.68 -4.60 2.97
N HIS A 78 7.19 -5.78 2.59
CA HIS A 78 7.56 -7.04 3.20
C HIS A 78 9.06 -7.33 3.08
N GLU A 79 9.65 -7.16 1.90
CA GLU A 79 11.09 -7.36 1.68
C GLU A 79 11.94 -6.38 2.48
N VAL A 80 11.52 -5.11 2.59
CA VAL A 80 12.21 -4.12 3.43
C VAL A 80 12.19 -4.56 4.89
N MET A 81 11.03 -4.96 5.38
CA MET A 81 10.86 -5.46 6.75
C MET A 81 11.68 -6.74 6.99
N HIS A 82 11.64 -7.70 6.07
CA HIS A 82 12.40 -8.95 6.12
C HIS A 82 13.92 -8.69 6.14
N TYR A 83 14.40 -7.72 5.35
CA TYR A 83 15.80 -7.30 5.37
C TYR A 83 16.21 -6.69 6.71
N LEU A 84 15.38 -5.81 7.29
CA LEU A 84 15.62 -5.22 8.60
C LEU A 84 15.70 -6.30 9.69
N HIS A 85 14.79 -7.28 9.66
CA HIS A 85 14.73 -8.35 10.64
C HIS A 85 15.87 -9.38 10.45
N HIS A 86 15.95 -10.05 9.30
CA HIS A 86 16.88 -11.18 9.12
C HIS A 86 18.31 -10.79 8.77
N THR A 87 18.52 -9.66 8.08
CA THR A 87 19.86 -9.27 7.63
C THR A 87 20.51 -8.29 8.59
N LEU A 88 19.78 -7.25 8.99
CA LEU A 88 20.32 -6.22 9.87
C LEU A 88 20.08 -6.49 11.36
N ASN A 89 19.17 -7.41 11.72
CA ASN A 89 18.71 -7.63 13.09
C ASN A 89 18.33 -6.31 13.78
N ALA A 90 17.75 -5.38 13.00
CA ALA A 90 17.40 -4.04 13.45
C ALA A 90 16.00 -3.96 14.08
N ILE A 91 15.20 -5.02 13.90
CA ILE A 91 13.87 -5.19 14.49
C ILE A 91 13.71 -6.65 14.91
N ASP A 92 13.00 -6.89 16.00
CA ASP A 92 12.57 -8.24 16.39
C ASP A 92 11.17 -8.53 15.85
N MET A 93 10.99 -9.73 15.29
CA MET A 93 9.74 -10.17 14.71
C MET A 93 9.54 -11.66 14.98
N ASP A 94 8.34 -12.03 15.41
CA ASP A 94 7.95 -13.43 15.47
C ASP A 94 7.88 -14.03 14.06
N HIS A 95 8.29 -15.31 13.93
CA HIS A 95 8.31 -16.06 12.67
C HIS A 95 6.98 -16.02 11.91
N ASN A 96 5.85 -15.89 12.61
CA ASN A 96 4.53 -15.75 12.00
C ASN A 96 4.29 -14.38 11.34
N GLY A 97 4.83 -13.29 11.91
CA GLY A 97 4.79 -11.96 11.27
C GLY A 97 5.67 -11.89 10.02
N CYS A 98 6.71 -12.73 9.98
CA CYS A 98 7.64 -12.84 8.85
C CYS A 98 7.09 -13.59 7.63
N MET A 99 5.99 -14.34 7.75
CA MET A 99 5.40 -15.11 6.64
C MET A 99 4.01 -14.58 6.20
N HIS A 100 3.32 -13.80 7.04
CA HIS A 100 1.92 -13.40 6.79
C HIS A 100 1.73 -11.99 6.21
N HIS A 101 2.64 -11.05 6.47
CA HIS A 101 2.47 -9.65 6.05
C HIS A 101 2.60 -9.40 4.53
N GLY A 102 3.01 -10.41 3.74
CA GLY A 102 3.03 -10.31 2.28
C GLY A 102 1.71 -10.68 1.59
N MET A 103 0.70 -11.21 2.32
CA MET A 103 -0.53 -11.74 1.71
C MET A 103 -1.83 -11.06 2.19
N MET A 104 -1.75 -10.02 3.01
CA MET A 104 -2.92 -9.28 3.46
C MET A 104 -2.74 -7.80 3.12
N GLU A 105 -3.09 -7.44 1.89
CA GLU A 105 -4.06 -6.40 1.52
C GLU A 105 -4.33 -6.43 0.00
#